data_AF-A0A559JAM6-F1
#
_entry.id   AF-A0A559JAM6-F1
#
_cell.length_a   1.000
_cell.length_b   1.000
_cell.length_c   1.000
_cell.angle_alpha   90.00
_cell.angle_beta   90.00
_cell.angle_gamma   90.00
#
_symmetry.space_group_name_H-M   'P 1'
#
loop_
_entity.id
_entity.type
_entity.pdbx_description
1 polymer ?
#
loop_
_entity_poly.entity_id
_entity_poly.type
_entity_poly.pdbx_seq_one_letter_code
_entity_poly.pdbx_strand_id
1 'polypeptide(L)' 'MAAGTLYGGIENLLKQKWLQPVGSLDNRRKVYVITDQGREMLRLNYERMRHMIDITEIRMGLGTGSKPRDNI' A
#
# COMPACT_ATOMS: atom_id res chain seq x y z
N MET A 1 15.91 -5.19 -6.24
CA MET A 1 15.80 -4.61 -4.88
C MET A 1 16.83 -5.30 -4.00
N ALA A 2 17.68 -4.57 -3.29
CA ALA A 2 18.62 -5.20 -2.36
C ALA A 2 17.86 -5.81 -1.18
N ALA A 3 18.36 -6.92 -0.60
CA ALA A 3 17.72 -7.57 0.54
C ALA A 3 17.45 -6.59 1.70
N GLY A 4 18.35 -5.64 1.95
CA GLY A 4 18.20 -4.58 2.95
C GLY A 4 16.97 -3.67 2.72
N THR A 5 16.58 -3.42 1.48
CA THR A 5 15.40 -2.59 1.16
C THR A 5 14.10 -3.30 1.54
N LEU A 6 14.03 -4.63 1.33
CA LEU A 6 12.86 -5.42 1.68
C LEU A 6 12.69 -5.50 3.20
N TYR A 7 13.77 -5.86 3.93
CA TYR A 7 13.71 -5.97 5.38
C TYR A 7 13.42 -4.63 6.06
N GLY A 8 14.03 -3.54 5.60
CA GLY A 8 13.73 -2.20 6.09
C GLY A 8 12.28 -1.78 5.81
N GLY A 9 11.73 -2.17 4.66
CA GLY A 9 10.32 -1.95 4.33
C GLY A 9 9.39 -2.67 5.31
N ILE A 10 9.64 -3.95 5.59
CA ILE A 10 8.85 -4.73 6.54
C ILE A 10 8.96 -4.14 7.95
N GLU A 11 10.16 -3.76 8.40
CA GLU A 11 10.37 -3.14 9.71
C GLU A 11 9.59 -1.83 9.85
N ASN A 12 9.55 -1.01 8.80
CA ASN A 12 8.75 0.22 8.79
C ASN A 12 7.25 -0.07 8.89
N LEU A 13 6.74 -1.06 8.15
CA LEU A 13 5.33 -1.46 8.22
C LEU A 13 4.93 -2.00 9.60
N LEU A 14 5.85 -2.68 10.30
CA LEU A 14 5.67 -3.10 11.70
C LEU A 14 5.65 -1.90 12.65
N LYS A 15 6.60 -0.95 12.52
CA LYS A 15 6.64 0.29 13.34
C LYS A 15 5.35 1.11 13.20
N GLN A 16 4.78 1.16 12.00
CA GLN A 16 3.52 1.84 11.72
C GLN A 16 2.27 1.06 12.15
N LYS A 17 2.44 -0.19 12.63
CA LYS A 17 1.36 -1.12 13.01
C LYS A 17 0.44 -1.51 11.84
N TRP A 18 0.94 -1.41 10.60
CA TRP A 18 0.19 -1.82 9.41
C TRP A 18 0.34 -3.33 9.16
N LEU A 19 1.44 -3.92 9.62
CA LEU A 19 1.62 -5.36 9.73
C LEU A 19 1.74 -5.76 11.20
N GLN A 20 1.40 -7.01 11.47
CA GLN A 20 1.70 -7.68 12.73
C GLN A 20 2.24 -9.09 12.47
N PRO A 21 3.16 -9.60 13.30
CA PRO A 21 3.62 -10.97 13.19
C PRO A 21 2.50 -11.94 13.58
N VAL A 22 2.43 -13.08 12.90
CA VAL A 22 1.61 -14.21 13.32
C VAL A 22 2.52 -15.35 13.75
N GLY A 23 2.06 -16.12 14.75
CA GLY A 23 2.81 -17.29 15.21
C GLY A 23 3.10 -18.24 14.05
N SER A 24 4.36 -18.63 13.90
CA SER A 24 4.77 -19.67 12.95
C SER A 24 5.22 -20.89 13.75
N LEU A 25 4.75 -22.07 13.35
CA LEU A 25 5.26 -23.35 13.85
C LEU A 25 6.72 -23.59 13.40
N ASP A 26 7.16 -22.89 12.35
CA ASP A 26 8.52 -22.91 11.82
C ASP A 26 9.26 -21.60 12.18
N ASN A 27 10.15 -21.68 13.18
CA ASN A 27 10.90 -20.52 13.71
C ASN A 27 11.86 -19.88 12.67
N ARG A 28 12.09 -20.52 11.52
CA ARG A 28 12.91 -19.95 10.44
C ARG A 28 12.14 -18.98 9.54
N ARG A 29 10.81 -18.98 9.58
CA ARG A 29 9.96 -18.12 8.74
C ARG A 29 9.11 -17.19 9.59
N LYS A 30 9.40 -15.90 9.50
CA LYS A 30 8.53 -14.85 10.04
C LYS A 30 7.38 -14.62 9.07
N VAL A 31 6.16 -14.84 9.54
CA VAL A 31 4.93 -14.58 8.78
C VAL A 31 4.25 -13.36 9.37
N TYR A 32 3.68 -12.52 8.51
CA TYR A 32 3.00 -11.29 8.89
C TYR A 32 1.62 -11.23 8.26
N VAL A 33 0.69 -10.58 8.95
CA VAL A 33 -0.64 -10.27 8.43
C VAL A 33 -0.87 -8.76 8.46
N ILE A 34 -1.63 -8.25 7.49
CA ILE A 34 -2.07 -6.86 7.47
C ILE A 34 -3.14 -6.62 8.55
N THR A 35 -2.97 -5.56 9.32
CA THR A 35 -3.93 -5.14 10.36
C THR A 35 -5.10 -4.38 9.72
N ASP A 36 -6.17 -4.11 10.47
CA ASP A 36 -7.25 -3.22 10.01
C ASP A 36 -6.73 -1.82 9.66
N GLN A 37 -5.86 -1.27 10.51
CA GLN A 37 -5.19 0.01 10.25
C GLN A 37 -4.35 -0.05 8.97
N GLY A 38 -3.63 -1.16 8.75
CA GLY A 38 -2.86 -1.38 7.53
C GLY A 38 -3.73 -1.44 6.28
N ARG A 39 -4.91 -2.08 6.36
CA ARG A 39 -5.89 -2.12 5.26
C ARG A 39 -6.41 -0.74 4.91
N GLU A 40 -6.75 0.07 5.92
CA GLU A 40 -7.21 1.45 5.69
C GLU A 40 -6.12 2.32 5.05
N MET A 41 -4.89 2.21 5.54
CA MET A 41 -3.77 2.94 4.94
C MET A 41 -3.43 2.47 3.53
N LEU A 42 -3.59 1.18 3.24
CA LEU A 42 -3.46 0.64 1.88
C LEU A 42 -4.53 1.23 0.96
N ARG A 43 -5.78 1.30 1.40
CA ARG A 43 -6.89 1.93 0.67
C ARG A 43 -6.60 3.40 0.37
N LEU A 44 -6.19 4.18 1.37
CA LEU A 44 -5.84 5.59 1.19
C LEU A 44 -4.68 5.79 0.21
N ASN A 45 -3.65 4.93 0.27
CA ASN A 45 -2.55 4.99 -0.68
C ASN A 45 -2.99 4.64 -2.09
N TYR A 46 -3.89 3.66 -2.25
CA TYR A 46 -4.46 3.32 -3.55
C TYR A 46 -5.20 4.52 -4.17
N GLU A 47 -6.08 5.17 -3.42
CA GLU A 47 -6.81 6.37 -3.88
C GLU A 47 -5.84 7.50 -4.26
N ARG A 48 -4.79 7.72 -3.45
CA ARG A 48 -3.74 8.70 -3.76
C ARG A 48 -2.99 8.36 -5.05
N MET A 49 -2.63 7.10 -5.26
CA MET A 49 -1.93 6.67 -6.48
C MET A 49 -2.83 6.82 -7.71
N ARG A 50 -4.11 6.46 -7.60
CA ARG A 50 -5.12 6.70 -8.64
C ARG A 50 -5.18 8.18 -9.01
N HIS A 51 -5.30 9.06 -8.03
CA HIS A 51 -5.29 10.51 -8.25
C HIS A 51 -4.02 11.01 -8.96
N MET A 52 -2.85 10.49 -8.57
CA MET A 52 -1.58 10.83 -9.23
C MET A 52 -1.54 10.39 -10.69
N ILE A 53 -2.09 9.21 -11.00
CA ILE A 53 -2.22 8.69 -12.37
C ILE A 53 -3.14 9.60 -13.16
N ASP A 54 -4.34 9.88 -12.65
CA ASP A 54 -5.33 10.73 -13.33
C ASP A 54 -4.74 12.12 -13.67
N ILE A 55 -4.03 12.74 -12.71
CA ILE A 55 -3.32 14.01 -12.93
C ILE A 55 -2.26 13.89 -14.04
N THR A 56 -1.52 12.79 -14.05
CA THR A 56 -0.44 12.57 -15.01
C THR A 56 -0.99 12.40 -16.42
N GLU A 57 -2.07 11.63 -16.56
CA GLU A 57 -2.78 11.43 -17.83
C GLU A 57 -3.32 12.75 -18.40
N ILE A 58 -3.93 13.58 -17.55
CA ILE A 58 -4.39 14.92 -17.94
C ILE A 58 -3.24 15.77 -18.47
N ARG A 59 -2.10 15.79 -17.76
CA ARG A 59 -0.93 16.59 -18.15
C ARG A 59 -0.22 16.08 -19.41
N MET A 60 -0.28 14.78 -19.66
CA MET A 60 0.29 14.15 -20.85
C MET A 60 -0.62 14.21 -22.08
N GLY A 61 -1.83 14.77 -21.95
CA GLY A 61 -2.79 14.86 -23.06
C GLY A 61 -3.41 13.51 -23.44
N LEU A 62 -3.44 12.54 -22.52
CA LEU A 62 -3.91 11.17 -22.77
C LEU A 62 -5.43 10.98 -22.54
N GLY A 63 -6.23 12.05 -22.43
CA GLY A 63 -7.68 11.95 -22.12
C GLY A 63 -8.41 11.02 -23.12
N THR A 64 -9.29 10.09 -22.69
CA THR A 64 -10.37 10.18 -21.69
C THR A 64 -10.80 8.78 -21.17
N GLY A 65 -11.40 8.67 -19.96
CA GLY A 65 -12.37 7.56 -19.70
C GLY A 65 -12.48 6.87 -18.32
N SER A 66 -12.71 7.58 -17.21
CA SER A 66 -13.61 7.05 -16.17
C SER A 66 -14.32 8.20 -15.45
N LYS A 67 -15.66 8.19 -15.55
CA LYS A 67 -16.64 9.15 -14.98
C LYS A 67 -16.35 9.57 -13.52
N PRO A 68 -16.88 10.73 -13.09
CA PRO A 68 -16.69 11.23 -11.74
C PRO A 68 -17.39 10.30 -10.73
N ARG A 69 -16.73 10.02 -9.61
CA ARG A 69 -17.41 9.55 -8.42
C ARG A 69 -17.82 10.78 -7.61
N ASP A 70 -19.01 11.26 -7.91
CA ASP A 70 -19.82 11.93 -6.90
C ASP A 70 -19.98 10.94 -5.74
N ASN A 71 -19.51 11.35 -4.56
CA ASN A 71 -19.98 10.94 -3.24
C ASN A 71 -19.23 11.80 -2.21
N ILE A 72 -19.73 13.01 -1.97
CA ILE A 72 -20.32 13.52 -0.71
C ILE A 72 -21.24 14.67 -1.11
#